data_AF-A0A6N8YX20-F1
#
_entry.id   AF-A0A6N8YX20-F1
#
_cell.length_a   1.000
_cell.length_b   1.000
_cell.length_c   1.000
_cell.angle_alpha   90.00
_cell.angle_beta   90.00
_cell.angle_gamma   90.00
#
_symmetry.space_group_name_H-M   'P 1'
#
loop_
_entity.id
_entity.type
_entity.pdbx_description
1 polymer ?
#
loop_
_entity_poly.entity_id
_entity_poly.type
_entity_poly.pdbx_seq_one_letter_code
_entity_poly.pdbx_strand_id
1 'polypeptide(L)'
;MSAFQNILDHLLLTVIRDNEDRVLAWMKDEPGSWGFLAGKAIRACREEKGESLTNEERRLVWHRMWLLLTELKEQANSLTED
;
A
#
# COMPACT_ATOMS: atom_id res chain seq x y z
N MET A 1 12.39 -8.43 -15.09
CA MET A 1 11.76 -7.67 -13.98
C MET A 1 12.65 -6.47 -13.68
N SER A 2 12.09 -5.26 -13.52
CA SER A 2 12.87 -4.07 -13.19
C SER A 2 13.29 -4.07 -11.71
N ALA A 3 14.40 -3.40 -11.37
CA ALA A 3 14.84 -3.25 -9.98
C ALA A 3 13.77 -2.61 -9.08
N PHE A 4 12.95 -1.70 -9.64
CA PHE A 4 11.82 -1.08 -8.94
C PHE A 4 10.76 -2.08 -8.48
N GLN A 5 10.44 -3.09 -9.30
CA GLN A 5 9.46 -4.11 -8.94
C GLN A 5 9.92 -4.93 -7.72
N ASN A 6 11.23 -5.15 -7.58
CA ASN A 6 11.79 -5.97 -6.49
C ASN A 6 11.74 -5.24 -5.14
N ILE A 7 11.87 -3.91 -5.12
CA ILE A 7 11.84 -3.13 -3.87
C ILE A 7 10.43 -2.63 -3.51
N LEU A 8 9.51 -2.62 -4.48
CA LEU A 8 8.15 -2.11 -4.30
C LEU A 8 7.46 -2.73 -3.08
N ASP A 9 7.44 -4.06 -2.96
CA ASP A 9 6.77 -4.73 -1.84
C ASP A 9 7.36 -4.32 -0.49
N HIS A 10 8.68 -4.16 -0.40
CA HIS A 10 9.34 -3.71 0.83
C HIS A 10 8.93 -2.28 1.23
N LEU A 11 8.86 -1.37 0.26
CA LEU A 11 8.39 0.01 0.49
C LEU A 11 6.93 0.02 0.93
N LEU A 12 6.07 -0.76 0.28
CA LEU A 12 4.65 -0.80 0.61
C LEU A 12 4.40 -1.38 2.00
N LEU A 13 5.10 -2.46 2.37
CA LEU A 13 5.05 -3.02 3.73
C LEU A 13 5.52 -2.01 4.78
N THR A 14 6.54 -1.22 4.47
CA THR A 14 6.98 -0.12 5.34
C THR A 14 5.88 0.94 5.50
N VAL A 15 5.24 1.34 4.41
CA VAL A 15 4.10 2.29 4.46
C VAL A 15 2.94 1.74 5.29
N ILE A 16 2.61 0.46 5.13
CA ILE A 16 1.54 -0.19 5.92
C ILE A 16 1.88 -0.15 7.41
N ARG A 17 3.09 -0.60 7.80
CA ARG A 17 3.54 -0.62 9.19
C ARG A 17 3.61 0.76 9.82
N ASP A 18 4.09 1.75 9.06
CA ASP A 18 4.26 3.10 9.60
C ASP A 18 2.93 3.90 9.64
N ASN A 19 1.82 3.35 9.13
CA ASN A 19 0.50 3.98 9.09
C ASN A 19 -0.62 3.00 9.52
N GLU A 20 -0.36 2.18 10.54
CA GLU A 20 -1.30 1.17 11.08
C GLU A 20 -2.69 1.74 11.40
N ASP A 21 -2.76 2.95 11.96
CA ASP A 21 -4.03 3.63 12.27
C ASP A 21 -4.90 3.81 11.02
N ARG A 22 -4.28 4.16 9.89
CA ARG A 22 -4.95 4.34 8.60
C ARG A 22 -5.27 3.02 7.93
N VAL A 23 -4.47 1.98 8.16
CA VAL A 23 -4.78 0.62 7.69
C VAL A 23 -6.03 0.10 8.41
N LEU A 24 -6.13 0.29 9.74
CA LEU A 24 -7.31 -0.08 10.51
C LEU A 24 -8.56 0.69 10.08
N ALA A 25 -8.43 2.00 9.84
CA ALA A 25 -9.52 2.82 9.30
C ALA A 25 -9.96 2.33 7.92
N TRP A 26 -9.02 1.99 7.04
CA TRP A 26 -9.31 1.40 5.73
C TRP A 26 -10.03 0.05 5.85
N MET A 27 -9.61 -0.81 6.78
CA MET A 27 -10.27 -2.10 7.03
C MET A 27 -11.72 -1.93 7.47
N LYS A 28 -12.05 -0.83 8.16
CA LYS A 28 -13.42 -0.45 8.56
C LYS A 28 -14.18 0.34 7.48
N ASP A 29 -13.64 0.40 6.27
CA ASP A 29 -14.22 1.10 5.13
C ASP A 29 -14.41 2.61 5.37
N GLU A 30 -13.56 3.22 6.22
CA GLU A 30 -13.60 4.65 6.50
C GLU A 30 -13.18 5.47 5.27
N PRO A 31 -13.98 6.46 4.83
CA PRO A 31 -13.69 7.28 3.67
C PRO A 31 -12.34 8.01 3.77
N GLY A 32 -11.60 8.06 2.65
CA GLY A 32 -10.33 8.77 2.56
C GLY A 32 -9.10 7.98 3.01
N SER A 33 -9.28 6.88 3.74
CA SER A 33 -8.17 6.01 4.20
C SER A 33 -7.37 5.44 3.02
N TRP A 34 -8.06 4.99 1.97
CA TRP A 34 -7.42 4.53 0.74
C TRP A 34 -6.59 5.63 0.08
N GLY A 35 -7.17 6.83 -0.10
CA GLY A 35 -6.49 7.95 -0.75
C GLY A 35 -5.22 8.38 0.02
N PHE A 36 -5.27 8.35 1.34
CA PHE A 36 -4.12 8.63 2.20
C PHE A 36 -3.00 7.59 2.00
N LEU A 37 -3.33 6.30 2.12
CA LEU A 37 -2.37 5.20 2.00
C LEU A 37 -1.75 5.13 0.60
N ALA A 38 -2.57 5.28 -0.45
CA ALA A 38 -2.11 5.34 -1.83
C ALA A 38 -1.18 6.55 -2.06
N GLY A 39 -1.51 7.71 -1.49
CA GLY A 39 -0.66 8.91 -1.56
C GLY A 39 0.69 8.71 -0.89
N LYS A 40 0.73 8.07 0.29
CA LYS A 40 1.96 7.73 1.02
C LYS A 40 2.82 6.74 0.23
N ALA A 41 2.22 5.70 -0.34
CA ALA A 41 2.90 4.73 -1.18
C ALA A 41 3.58 5.39 -2.40
N ILE A 42 2.86 6.27 -3.11
CA ILE A 42 3.43 7.04 -4.23
C ILE A 42 4.59 7.92 -3.77
N ARG A 43 4.46 8.60 -2.64
CA ARG A 43 5.53 9.46 -2.10
C ARG A 43 6.78 8.64 -1.75
N ALA A 44 6.63 7.52 -1.05
CA ALA A 44 7.75 6.65 -0.71
C ALA A 44 8.46 6.11 -1.96
N CYS A 45 7.69 5.67 -2.96
CA CYS A 45 8.27 5.21 -4.23
C CYS A 45 9.00 6.31 -5.01
N ARG A 46 8.53 7.57 -4.96
CA ARG A 46 9.24 8.71 -5.56
C ARG A 46 10.54 9.04 -4.83
N GLU A 47 10.51 8.96 -3.50
CA GLU A 47 11.69 9.20 -2.66
C GLU A 47 12.76 8.12 -2.92
N GLU A 48 12.38 6.85 -3.01
CA GLU A 48 13.30 5.75 -3.35
C GLU A 48 13.87 5.89 -4.78
N LYS A 49 13.01 6.19 -5.76
CA LYS A 49 13.42 6.28 -7.17
C LYS A 49 14.25 7.54 -7.46
N GLY A 50 14.12 8.58 -6.63
CA GLY A 50 14.76 9.89 -6.83
C GLY A 50 14.17 10.73 -7.97
N GLU A 51 13.07 10.27 -8.59
CA GLU A 51 12.41 10.96 -9.70
C GLU A 51 10.88 10.78 -9.67
N SER A 52 10.20 11.40 -10.63
CA SER A 52 8.74 11.25 -10.75
C SER A 52 8.36 9.87 -11.29
N LEU A 53 7.32 9.27 -10.72
CA LEU A 53 6.74 8.04 -11.26
C LEU A 53 5.95 8.32 -12.54
N THR A 54 6.09 7.43 -13.53
CA THR A 54 5.23 7.38 -14.71
C THR A 54 3.81 6.98 -14.31
N ASN A 55 2.84 7.18 -15.21
CA ASN A 55 1.46 6.77 -14.96
C ASN A 55 1.33 5.24 -14.78
N GLU A 56 2.14 4.45 -15.46
CA GLU A 56 2.16 3.00 -15.32
C GLU A 56 2.70 2.57 -13.96
N GLU A 57 3.79 3.19 -13.51
CA GLU A 57 4.36 2.95 -12.18
C GLU A 57 3.38 3.34 -11.07
N ARG A 58 2.65 4.46 -11.22
CA ARG A 58 1.62 4.85 -10.24
C ARG A 58 0.50 3.82 -10.16
N ARG A 59 0.01 3.33 -11.31
CA ARG A 59 -1.02 2.29 -11.36
C ARG A 59 -0.53 0.99 -10.73
N LEU A 60 0.71 0.60 -10.98
CA LEU A 60 1.33 -0.56 -10.36
C LEU A 60 1.40 -0.42 -8.83
N VAL A 61 1.85 0.74 -8.33
CA VAL A 61 1.90 1.02 -6.88
C VAL A 61 0.51 0.92 -6.26
N TRP A 62 -0.49 1.53 -6.87
CA TRP A 62 -1.87 1.45 -6.39
C TRP A 62 -2.40 0.02 -6.40
N HIS A 63 -2.25 -0.70 -7.51
CA HIS A 63 -2.69 -2.08 -7.60
C HIS A 63 -2.04 -2.93 -6.51
N ARG A 64 -0.72 -2.80 -6.32
CA ARG A 64 -0.01 -3.63 -5.36
C ARG A 64 -0.37 -3.29 -3.92
N MET A 65 -0.50 -2.01 -3.59
CA MET A 65 -0.96 -1.54 -2.28
C MET A 65 -2.36 -2.07 -1.97
N TRP A 66 -3.27 -2.02 -2.95
CA TRP A 66 -4.62 -2.56 -2.79
C TRP A 66 -4.62 -4.06 -2.48
N LEU A 67 -3.82 -4.84 -3.20
CA LEU A 67 -3.70 -6.29 -2.95
C LEU A 67 -3.20 -6.58 -1.54
N LEU A 68 -2.11 -5.93 -1.10
CA LEU A 68 -1.56 -6.14 0.24
C LEU A 68 -2.56 -5.80 1.34
N LEU A 69 -3.28 -4.67 1.20
CA LEU A 69 -4.30 -4.29 2.18
C LEU A 69 -5.48 -5.28 2.19
N THR A 70 -5.88 -5.78 1.02
CA THR A 70 -6.96 -6.77 0.90
C THR A 70 -6.55 -8.09 1.55
N GLU A 71 -5.35 -8.59 1.26
CA GLU A 71 -4.80 -9.81 1.88
C GLU A 71 -4.75 -9.66 3.42
N LEU A 72 -4.36 -8.50 3.93
CA LEU A 72 -4.38 -8.22 5.38
C LEU A 72 -5.80 -8.20 5.96
N LYS A 73 -6.77 -7.61 5.27
CA LYS A 73 -8.18 -7.58 5.72
C LYS A 73 -8.78 -8.99 5.73
N GLU A 74 -8.49 -9.79 4.72
CA GLU A 74 -8.91 -11.20 4.64
C GLU A 74 -8.31 -12.02 5.79
N GLN A 75 -7.00 -11.89 6.04
CA GLN A 75 -6.33 -12.57 7.16
C GLN A 75 -6.89 -12.15 8.52
N ALA A 76 -7.18 -10.85 8.70
CA ALA A 76 -7.77 -10.36 9.94
C ALA A 76 -9.18 -10.93 10.16
N ASN A 77 -9.99 -11.03 9.11
CA ASN A 77 -11.34 -11.59 9.20
C ASN A 77 -11.32 -13.10 9.47
N SER A 78 -10.40 -13.86 8.85
CA SER A 78 -10.31 -15.31 9.09
C SER A 78 -9.90 -15.66 10.52
N LEU A 79 -9.19 -14.76 11.23
CA LEU A 79 -8.84 -14.94 12.65
C LEU A 79 -10.00 -14.64 13.61
N THR A 80 -11.09 -14.03 13.14
CA THR A 80 -12.26 -13.68 13.96
C THR A 80 -13.42 -14.68 13.86
N GLU A 81 -13.31 -15.67 12.97
CA GLU A 81 -14.33 -16.69 12.71
C GLU A 81 -14.09 -18.04 13.42
N ASP A 82 -13.00 -18.15 14.21
CA ASP A 82 -12.67 -19.29 15.09
C ASP A 82 -13.08 -19.03 16.56
#